data_AF-A0A178X046-F1
#
_entry.id   AF-A0A178X046-F1
#
_cell.length_a   1.000
_cell.length_b   1.000
_cell.length_c   1.000
_cell.angle_alpha   90.00
_cell.angle_beta   90.00
_cell.angle_gamma   90.00
#
_symmetry.space_group_name_H-M   'P 1'
#
loop_
_entity.id
_entity.type
_entity.pdbx_description
1 polymer ?
#
loop_
_entity_poly.entity_id
_entity_poly.type
_entity_poly.pdbx_seq_one_letter_code
_entity_poly.pdbx_strand_id
1 'polypeptide(L)' 'MPSEFVRELKRGIAAARQALETAGEDEADTHRARLAELRDIARDNGIDLDGPDAGETGR' A
#
# COMPACT_ATOMS: atom_id res chain seq x y z
N MET A 1 -14.84 7.68 -7.13
CA MET A 1 -13.74 8.37 -6.43
C MET A 1 -13.22 7.40 -5.39
N PRO A 2 -11.92 7.03 -5.42
CA PRO A 2 -11.36 6.20 -4.36
C PRO A 2 -11.43 7.02 -3.09
N SER A 3 -11.82 6.40 -1.97
CA SER A 3 -11.83 7.08 -0.68
C SER A 3 -10.42 7.60 -0.36
N GLU A 4 -10.33 8.70 0.37
CA GLU A 4 -9.04 9.23 0.82
C GLU A 4 -8.23 8.15 1.57
N PHE A 5 -8.93 7.28 2.29
CA PHE A 5 -8.38 6.07 2.90
C PHE A 5 -7.68 5.14 1.90
N VAL A 6 -8.34 4.77 0.80
CA VAL A 6 -7.75 3.88 -0.22
C VAL A 6 -6.50 4.51 -0.85
N ARG A 7 -6.55 5.82 -1.13
CA ARG A 7 -5.42 6.56 -1.70
C ARG A 7 -4.23 6.58 -0.74
N GLU A 8 -4.48 6.86 0.54
CA GLU A 8 -3.45 6.89 1.56
C GLU A 8 -2.86 5.50 1.82
N LEU A 9 -3.70 4.47 1.84
CA LEU A 9 -3.27 3.08 1.98
C LEU A 9 -2.36 2.63 0.81
N LYS A 10 -2.76 2.91 -0.43
CA LYS A 10 -1.94 2.64 -1.62
C LYS A 10 -0.61 3.39 -1.58
N ARG A 11 -0.61 4.66 -1.17
CA ARG A 11 0.63 5.45 -0.98
C ARG A 11 1.53 4.85 0.09
N GLY A 12 0.97 4.44 1.23
CA GLY A 12 1.73 3.79 2.30
C GLY A 12 2.38 2.49 1.84
N ILE A 13 1.66 1.68 1.06
CA ILE A 13 2.18 0.43 0.48
C ILE A 13 3.31 0.72 -0.51
N ALA A 14 3.14 1.70 -1.40
CA ALA A 14 4.18 2.11 -2.34
C ALA A 14 5.44 2.61 -1.62
N ALA A 15 5.27 3.44 -0.57
CA ALA A 15 6.38 3.93 0.24
C ALA A 15 7.12 2.81 0.98
N ALA A 16 6.39 1.86 1.56
CA ALA A 16 7.00 0.70 2.25
C ALA A 16 7.76 -0.21 1.27
N ARG A 17 7.25 -0.40 0.05
CA ARG A 17 7.96 -1.13 -1.02
C ARG A 17 9.24 -0.41 -1.43
N GLN A 18 9.17 0.91 -1.68
CA GLN A 18 10.35 1.69 -2.04
C GLN A 18 11.39 1.68 -0.91
N ALA A 19 10.96 1.79 0.35
CA ALA A 19 11.85 1.70 1.48
C ALA A 19 12.55 0.34 1.55
N LEU A 20 11.85 -0.76 1.25
CA LEU A 20 12.47 -2.09 1.17
C LEU A 20 13.54 -2.22 0.09
N GLU A 21 13.38 -1.53 -1.04
CA GLU A 21 14.36 -1.54 -2.13
C GLU A 21 15.66 -0.83 -1.74
N THR A 22 15.58 0.14 -0.83
CA THR A 22 16.73 0.96 -0.40
C THR A 22 17.24 0.62 1.01
N ALA A 23 16.50 -0.18 1.78
CA ALA A 23 16.82 -0.50 3.17
C ALA A 23 18.02 -1.45 3.29
N GLY A 24 18.86 -1.21 4.30
CA GLY A 24 19.84 -2.18 4.76
C GLY A 24 19.18 -3.39 5.43
N GLU A 25 19.97 -4.45 5.69
CA GLU A 25 19.48 -5.71 6.25
C GLU A 25 18.67 -5.52 7.55
N ASP A 26 19.10 -4.63 8.46
CA ASP A 26 18.42 -4.34 9.73
C ASP A 26 17.08 -3.60 9.57
N GLU A 27 16.95 -2.73 8.57
CA GLU A 27 15.73 -1.93 8.34
C GLU A 27 14.71 -2.67 7.47
N ALA A 28 15.18 -3.62 6.65
CA ALA A 28 14.34 -4.39 5.76
C ALA A 28 13.25 -5.17 6.51
N ASP A 29 13.54 -5.75 7.67
CA ASP A 29 12.53 -6.46 8.46
C ASP A 29 11.41 -5.55 8.98
N THR A 30 11.75 -4.33 9.40
CA THR A 30 10.77 -3.32 9.82
C THR A 30 9.85 -2.92 8.66
N HIS A 31 10.42 -2.68 7.48
CA HIS A 31 9.61 -2.34 6.31
C HIS A 31 8.79 -3.52 5.78
N ARG A 32 9.27 -4.76 5.92
CA ARG A 32 8.51 -5.99 5.60
C ARG A 32 7.30 -6.12 6.52
N ALA A 33 7.48 -5.94 7.82
CA ALA A 33 6.39 -5.98 8.80
C ALA A 33 5.35 -4.90 8.50
N ARG A 34 5.80 -3.67 8.21
CA ARG A 34 4.90 -2.57 7.84
C ARG A 34 4.13 -2.85 6.55
N LEU A 35 4.79 -3.39 5.53
CA LEU A 35 4.13 -3.77 4.28
C LEU A 35 3.10 -4.89 4.49
N ALA A 36 3.39 -5.86 5.37
CA ALA A 36 2.45 -6.93 5.71
C ALA A 36 1.20 -6.38 6.40
N GLU A 37 1.35 -5.47 7.36
CA GLU A 37 0.23 -4.82 8.05
C GLU A 37 -0.67 -4.04 7.07
N LEU A 38 -0.08 -3.24 6.18
CA LEU A 38 -0.85 -2.46 5.20
C LEU A 38 -1.62 -3.35 4.22
N ARG A 39 -1.04 -4.49 3.83
CA ARG A 39 -1.72 -5.50 2.99
C ARG A 39 -2.86 -6.19 3.72
N ASP A 40 -2.70 -6.42 5.02
CA ASP A 40 -3.76 -7.01 5.84
C ASP A 40 -4.95 -6.05 6.01
N ILE A 41 -4.67 -4.77 6.29
CA ILE A 41 -5.68 -3.70 6.30
C ILE A 41 -6.43 -3.66 4.95
N ALA A 42 -5.70 -3.72 3.83
CA ALA A 42 -6.32 -3.74 2.51
C ALA A 42 -7.25 -4.95 2.33
N ARG A 43 -6.81 -6.14 2.75
CA ARG A 43 -7.60 -7.37 2.70
C ARG A 43 -8.87 -7.27 3.55
N ASP A 44 -8.75 -6.83 4.80
CA ASP A 44 -9.88 -6.70 5.74
C ASP A 44 -10.95 -5.74 5.20
N ASN A 45 -10.52 -4.70 4.49
CA ASN A 45 -11.40 -3.71 3.88
C ASN A 45 -11.85 -4.08 2.45
N GLY A 46 -11.46 -5.23 1.91
CA GLY A 46 -11.80 -5.65 0.55
C GLY A 46 -11.22 -4.74 -0.55
N ILE A 47 -10.10 -4.08 -0.26
CA ILE A 47 -9.45 -3.14 -1.18
C ILE A 47 -8.56 -3.90 -2.15
N ASP A 48 -8.85 -3.74 -3.44
CA ASP A 48 -8.00 -4.24 -4.50
C ASP A 48 -6.77 -3.33 -4.69
N LEU A 49 -5.59 -3.91 -4.46
CA LEU A 49 -4.31 -3.19 -4.52
C LEU A 49 -3.72 -3.16 -5.93
N ASP A 50 -4.15 -4.06 -6.81
CA ASP A 50 -3.65 -4.21 -8.18
C ASP A 50 -4.55 -3.51 -9.22
N GLY A 51 -5.75 -3.11 -8.84
CA GLY A 51 -6.70 -2.41 -9.69
C GLY A 51 -6.38 -0.92 -9.85
N PRO A 52 -6.82 -0.30 -10.97
CA PRO A 52 -6.74 1.14 -11.15
C PRO A 52 -7.44 1.83 -9.98
N ASP A 53 -6.94 2.99 -9.56
CA ASP A 53 -7.64 3.81 -8.58
C ASP A 53 -9.10 3.97 -9.02
N ALA A 54 -10.05 3.63 -8.14
CA ALA A 54 -11.50 3.66 -8.39
C ALA A 54 -12.01 5.11 -8.61
N GLY A 55 -11.53 5.75 -9.66
CA GLY A 55 -11.64 7.17 -9.97
C GLY A 55 -11.21 7.55 -11.38
N GLU A 56 -10.55 6.67 -12.14
CA GLU A 56 -10.11 6.97 -13.52
C GLU A 56 -10.98 6.36 -14.62
N THR A 57 -12.27 6.12 -14.35
CA THR A 57 -13.27 5.89 -15.41
C THR A 57 -14.48 6.78 -15.18
N GLY A 58 -14.49 7.95 -15.80
CA GLY A 58 -15.61 8.87 -15.73
C GLY A 58 -15.45 10.06 -16.65
N ARG A 59 -15.75 9.83 -17.94
CA ARG A 59 -16.16 10.74 -19.03
C ARG A 59 -15.68 12.21 -19.01
#